data_AF-A0A0F2Q421-F1
#
_entry.id   AF-A0A0F2Q421-F1
#
_cell.length_a   1.000
_cell.length_b   1.000
_cell.length_c   1.000
_cell.angle_alpha   90.00
_cell.angle_beta   90.00
_cell.angle_gamma   90.00
#
_symmetry.space_group_name_H-M   'P 1'
#
loop_
_entity.id
_entity.type
_entity.pdbx_description
1 polymer ?
#
loop_
_entity_poly.entity_id
_entity_poly.type
_entity_poly.pdbx_seq_one_letter_code
_entity_poly.pdbx_strand_id
1 'polypeptide(L)'
;MYLELENLKIEIEKNVKRTNELEVEKHKLIADGVRVQQELFQSLVDDCSIKEQRALQKELDATERDLKLTEDKIELVKEKKQKELRILLNDAKIGMDRELKFEREKLDDMVKDLRKLKAEYLMFVLLLHSRVVKIQDIRRGFLAASHKINCRDFDRGYFSLIPEINLTSTHSGIDKPVGILEREFVEAYKFGRVQPWVKLYIQTGIILESNEEANKKLSELAEKKEGDK
;
A
#
# COMPACT_ATOMS: atom_id res chain seq x y z
N MET A 1 -6.45 10.36 9.62
CA MET A 1 -7.06 11.16 8.54
C MET A 1 -6.31 12.48 8.52
N TYR A 2 -5.70 12.82 7.39
CA TYR A 2 -4.57 13.74 7.35
C TYR A 2 -5.02 15.19 7.42
N LEU A 3 -4.57 15.92 8.44
CA LEU A 3 -4.96 17.31 8.68
C LEU A 3 -4.71 18.18 7.44
N GLU A 4 -3.58 17.98 6.75
CA GLU A 4 -3.21 18.76 5.55
C GLU A 4 -4.07 18.43 4.32
N LEU A 5 -4.42 17.16 4.09
CA LEU A 5 -5.34 16.76 3.01
C LEU A 5 -6.78 17.16 3.32
N GLU A 6 -7.18 17.10 4.59
CA GLU A 6 -8.49 17.55 5.06
C GLU A 6 -8.65 19.06 4.85
N ASN A 7 -7.62 19.84 5.21
CA ASN A 7 -7.56 21.27 4.97
C ASN A 7 -7.61 21.59 3.46
N LEU A 8 -6.85 20.88 2.63
CA LEU A 8 -6.89 21.03 1.17
C LEU A 8 -8.30 20.75 0.63
N LYS A 9 -8.96 19.69 1.10
CA LYS A 9 -10.32 19.32 0.68
C LYS A 9 -11.34 20.40 1.05
N ILE A 10 -11.31 20.87 2.30
CA ILE A 10 -12.19 21.94 2.78
C ILE A 10 -11.99 23.22 1.95
N GLU A 11 -10.74 23.56 1.64
CA GLU A 11 -10.44 24.78 0.89
C GLU A 11 -10.82 24.68 -0.60
N ILE A 12 -10.72 23.48 -1.21
CA ILE A 12 -11.26 23.21 -2.54
C ILE A 12 -12.78 23.41 -2.54
N GLU A 13 -13.49 22.84 -1.58
CA GLU A 13 -14.96 22.93 -1.48
C GLU A 13 -15.43 24.39 -1.32
N LYS A 14 -14.77 25.17 -0.44
CA LYS A 14 -15.05 26.60 -0.28
C LYS A 14 -14.83 27.38 -1.58
N ASN A 15 -13.72 27.14 -2.27
CA ASN A 15 -13.39 27.83 -3.50
C ASN A 15 -14.33 27.47 -4.67
N VAL A 16 -14.77 26.21 -4.75
CA VAL A 16 -15.78 25.78 -5.72
C VAL A 16 -17.10 26.49 -5.46
N LYS A 17 -17.57 26.50 -4.20
CA LYS A 17 -18.81 27.18 -3.82
C LYS A 17 -18.79 28.67 -4.18
N ARG A 18 -17.71 29.37 -3.83
CA ARG A 18 -17.54 30.80 -4.13
C ARG A 18 -17.50 31.10 -5.63
N THR A 19 -16.89 30.23 -6.43
CA THR A 19 -16.86 30.40 -7.90
C THR A 19 -18.26 30.20 -8.48
N ASN A 20 -18.99 29.18 -8.02
CA ASN A 20 -20.35 28.92 -8.48
C ASN A 20 -21.31 30.07 -8.14
N GLU A 21 -21.18 30.68 -6.96
CA GLU A 21 -21.99 31.85 -6.57
C GLU A 21 -21.79 33.03 -7.54
N LEU A 22 -20.54 33.31 -7.94
CA LEU A 22 -20.23 34.38 -8.89
C LEU A 22 -20.66 34.06 -10.33
N GLU A 23 -20.55 32.81 -10.77
CA GLU A 23 -21.05 32.40 -12.10
C GLU A 23 -22.59 32.51 -12.17
N VAL A 24 -23.30 32.18 -11.09
CA VAL A 24 -24.75 32.40 -10.99
C VAL A 24 -25.11 33.88 -11.06
N GLU A 25 -24.37 34.75 -10.37
CA GLU A 25 -24.55 36.20 -10.43
C GLU A 25 -24.31 36.75 -11.85
N LYS A 26 -23.23 36.30 -12.51
CA LYS A 26 -22.94 36.60 -13.91
C LYS A 26 -24.09 36.21 -14.83
N HIS A 27 -24.63 35.00 -14.70
CA HIS A 27 -25.74 34.54 -15.53
C HIS A 27 -27.02 35.37 -15.33
N LYS A 28 -27.28 35.84 -14.11
CA LYS A 28 -28.40 36.76 -13.85
C LYS A 28 -28.20 38.10 -14.54
N LEU A 29 -27.02 38.71 -14.42
CA LEU A 29 -26.69 39.97 -15.09
C LEU A 29 -26.77 39.87 -16.62
N ILE A 30 -26.37 38.73 -17.20
CA ILE A 30 -26.55 38.46 -18.64
C ILE A 30 -28.04 38.41 -18.99
N ALA A 31 -28.86 37.70 -18.22
CA ALA A 31 -30.29 37.59 -18.47
C ALA A 31 -30.98 38.97 -18.35
N ASP A 32 -30.63 39.75 -17.33
CA ASP A 32 -31.13 41.11 -17.13
C ASP A 32 -30.70 42.05 -18.26
N GLY A 33 -29.43 41.97 -18.70
CA GLY A 33 -28.93 42.74 -19.84
C GLY A 33 -29.67 42.42 -21.13
N VAL A 34 -29.93 41.13 -21.41
CA VAL A 34 -30.72 40.69 -22.58
C VAL A 34 -32.16 41.21 -22.48
N ARG A 35 -32.77 41.18 -21.29
CA ARG A 35 -34.12 41.73 -21.06
C ARG A 35 -34.17 43.22 -21.37
N VAL A 36 -33.27 44.01 -20.78
CA VAL A 36 -33.21 45.48 -20.98
C VAL A 36 -32.93 45.82 -22.44
N GLN A 37 -32.07 45.05 -23.10
CA GLN A 37 -31.80 45.20 -24.53
C GLN A 37 -33.04 44.94 -25.39
N GLN A 38 -33.80 43.88 -25.10
CA GLN A 38 -35.07 43.58 -25.78
C GLN A 38 -36.12 44.69 -25.55
N GLU A 39 -36.24 45.19 -24.32
CA GLU A 39 -37.14 46.31 -23.99
C GLU A 39 -36.73 47.60 -24.72
N LEU A 40 -35.43 47.87 -24.83
CA LEU A 40 -34.91 49.00 -25.61
C LEU A 40 -35.26 48.86 -27.10
N PHE A 41 -35.04 47.69 -27.70
CA PHE A 41 -35.44 47.41 -29.09
C PHE A 41 -36.95 47.59 -29.30
N GLN A 42 -37.77 47.09 -28.39
CA GLN A 42 -39.22 47.25 -28.47
C GLN A 42 -39.63 48.73 -28.39
N SER A 43 -39.00 49.50 -27.48
CA SER A 43 -39.26 50.96 -27.35
C SER A 43 -38.83 51.79 -28.57
N LEU A 44 -37.90 51.28 -29.38
CA LEU A 44 -37.50 51.87 -30.66
C LEU A 44 -38.48 51.55 -31.79
N VAL A 45 -39.15 50.39 -31.72
CA VAL A 45 -40.17 49.98 -32.69
C VAL A 45 -41.51 50.66 -32.40
N ASP A 46 -41.86 50.85 -31.13
CA ASP A 46 -43.16 51.38 -30.68
C ASP A 46 -43.23 52.94 -30.64
N ASP A 47 -42.22 53.64 -31.15
CA ASP A 47 -42.12 55.13 -31.13
C ASP A 47 -42.30 55.74 -29.72
N CYS A 48 -41.75 55.08 -28.70
CA CYS A 48 -41.77 55.56 -27.32
C CYS A 48 -41.01 56.88 -27.14
N SER A 49 -41.20 57.55 -25.99
CA SER A 49 -40.57 58.84 -25.75
C SER A 49 -39.04 58.71 -25.66
N ILE A 50 -38.31 59.73 -26.15
CA ILE A 50 -36.84 59.83 -26.05
C ILE A 50 -36.37 59.67 -24.58
N LYS A 51 -37.21 60.06 -23.62
CA LYS A 51 -36.91 59.94 -22.19
C LYS A 51 -36.87 58.48 -21.73
N GLU A 52 -37.78 57.64 -22.22
CA GLU A 52 -37.82 56.20 -21.91
C GLU A 52 -36.65 55.46 -22.55
N GLN A 53 -36.34 55.75 -23.82
CA GLN A 53 -35.17 55.19 -24.50
C GLN A 53 -33.86 55.55 -23.77
N ARG A 54 -33.71 56.80 -23.31
CA ARG A 54 -32.54 57.23 -22.50
C ARG A 54 -32.49 56.58 -21.12
N ALA A 55 -33.62 56.21 -20.53
CA ALA A 55 -33.65 55.51 -19.25
C ALA A 55 -33.19 54.05 -19.43
N LEU A 56 -33.71 53.35 -20.43
CA LEU A 56 -33.32 51.97 -20.77
C LEU A 56 -31.86 51.88 -21.20
N GLN A 57 -31.35 52.86 -21.96
CA GLN A 57 -29.93 52.92 -22.31
C GLN A 57 -29.04 53.05 -21.06
N LYS A 58 -29.42 53.89 -20.09
CA LYS A 58 -28.67 54.03 -18.83
C LYS A 58 -28.70 52.76 -17.99
N GLU A 59 -29.82 52.04 -18.00
CA GLU A 59 -29.97 50.75 -17.31
C GLU A 59 -29.11 49.66 -17.97
N LEU A 60 -29.05 49.65 -19.30
CA LEU A 60 -28.15 48.77 -20.06
C LEU A 60 -26.68 49.08 -19.74
N ASP A 61 -26.27 50.34 -19.82
CA ASP A 61 -24.90 50.79 -19.51
C ASP A 61 -24.52 50.50 -18.04
N ALA A 62 -25.49 50.47 -17.12
CA ALA A 62 -25.27 50.08 -15.73
C ALA A 62 -25.08 48.56 -15.60
N THR A 63 -25.93 47.77 -16.27
CA THR A 63 -25.85 46.30 -16.28
C THR A 63 -24.56 45.80 -16.92
N GLU A 64 -24.10 46.44 -18.01
CA GLU A 64 -22.81 46.13 -18.65
C GLU A 64 -21.62 46.43 -17.73
N ARG A 65 -21.67 47.53 -16.97
CA ARG A 65 -20.65 47.86 -15.97
C ARG A 65 -20.61 46.83 -14.85
N ASP A 66 -21.77 46.44 -14.33
CA ASP A 66 -21.87 45.44 -13.27
C ASP A 66 -21.44 44.05 -13.75
N LEU A 67 -21.75 43.69 -15.00
CA LEU A 67 -21.27 42.48 -15.64
C LEU A 67 -19.74 42.46 -15.70
N LYS A 68 -19.12 43.55 -16.19
CA LYS A 68 -17.67 43.66 -16.27
C LYS A 68 -17.00 43.56 -14.90
N LEU A 69 -17.55 44.24 -13.89
CA LEU A 69 -17.05 44.14 -12.51
C LEU A 69 -17.15 42.71 -11.96
N THR A 70 -18.20 41.97 -12.33
CA THR A 70 -18.38 40.57 -11.92
C THR A 70 -17.39 39.65 -12.64
N GLU A 71 -17.11 39.88 -13.91
CA GLU A 71 -16.09 39.16 -14.67
C GLU A 71 -14.68 39.39 -14.10
N ASP A 72 -14.32 40.64 -13.81
CA ASP A 72 -13.04 41.00 -13.17
C ASP A 72 -12.90 40.31 -11.80
N LYS A 73 -13.99 40.25 -11.00
CA LYS A 73 -14.01 39.53 -9.72
C LYS A 73 -13.79 38.02 -9.90
N ILE A 74 -14.42 37.41 -10.91
CA ILE A 74 -14.26 35.98 -11.21
C ILE A 74 -12.80 35.68 -11.56
N GLU A 75 -12.18 36.51 -12.39
CA GLU A 75 -10.78 36.33 -12.80
C GLU A 75 -9.81 36.47 -11.62
N LEU A 76 -9.98 37.50 -10.79
CA LEU A 76 -9.21 37.68 -9.56
C LEU A 76 -9.36 36.50 -8.59
N VAL A 77 -10.58 35.97 -8.43
CA VAL A 77 -10.82 34.79 -7.58
C VAL A 77 -10.16 33.55 -8.18
N LYS A 78 -10.18 33.35 -9.49
CA LYS A 78 -9.51 32.22 -10.16
C LYS A 78 -7.99 32.27 -9.96
N GLU A 79 -7.37 33.43 -10.12
CA GLU A 79 -5.93 33.59 -9.89
C GLU A 79 -5.53 33.35 -8.44
N LYS A 80 -6.27 33.95 -7.49
CA LYS A 80 -6.01 33.79 -6.05
C LYS A 80 -6.18 32.34 -5.63
N LYS A 81 -7.26 31.68 -6.07
CA LYS A 81 -7.53 30.25 -5.88
C LYS A 81 -6.37 29.39 -6.36
N GLN A 82 -5.87 29.62 -7.57
CA GLN A 82 -4.75 28.83 -8.10
C GLN A 82 -3.48 28.96 -7.24
N LYS A 83 -3.17 30.17 -6.75
CA LYS A 83 -2.01 30.39 -5.88
C LYS A 83 -2.17 29.69 -4.54
N GLU A 84 -3.33 29.83 -3.88
CA GLU A 84 -3.61 29.22 -2.58
C GLU A 84 -3.64 27.69 -2.66
N LEU A 85 -4.32 27.13 -3.66
CA LEU A 85 -4.37 25.67 -3.86
C LEU A 85 -3.01 25.07 -4.18
N ARG A 86 -2.12 25.78 -4.90
CA ARG A 86 -0.75 25.31 -5.14
C ARG A 86 0.06 25.20 -3.86
N ILE A 87 -0.08 26.17 -2.95
CA ILE A 87 0.60 26.14 -1.65
C ILE A 87 0.08 24.95 -0.83
N LEU A 88 -1.23 24.83 -0.68
CA LEU A 88 -1.85 23.74 0.08
C LEU A 88 -1.55 22.36 -0.52
N LEU A 89 -1.46 22.25 -1.85
CA LEU A 89 -1.09 21.00 -2.52
C LEU A 89 0.35 20.60 -2.21
N ASN A 90 1.28 21.56 -2.15
CA ASN A 90 2.66 21.28 -1.76
C ASN A 90 2.74 20.83 -0.30
N ASP A 91 2.01 21.49 0.60
CA ASP A 91 1.97 21.11 2.01
C ASP A 91 1.36 19.70 2.19
N ALA A 92 0.27 19.41 1.48
CA ALA A 92 -0.35 18.08 1.48
C ALA A 92 0.60 17.02 0.91
N LYS A 93 1.39 17.34 -0.12
CA LYS A 93 2.41 16.43 -0.66
C LYS A 93 3.50 16.13 0.37
N ILE A 94 4.01 17.14 1.06
CA ILE A 94 5.02 16.95 2.11
C ILE A 94 4.46 16.07 3.24
N GLY A 95 3.20 16.32 3.66
CA GLY A 95 2.51 15.49 4.64
C GLY A 95 2.36 14.02 4.18
N MET A 96 1.96 13.82 2.92
CA MET A 96 1.84 12.50 2.30
C MET A 96 3.18 11.77 2.26
N ASP A 97 4.26 12.41 1.80
CA ASP A 97 5.58 11.79 1.69
C ASP A 97 6.13 11.40 3.07
N ARG A 98 5.91 12.23 4.09
CA ARG A 98 6.27 11.92 5.49
C ARG A 98 5.54 10.67 5.98
N GLU A 99 4.24 10.58 5.72
CA GLU A 99 3.46 9.44 6.19
C GLU A 99 3.80 8.15 5.43
N LEU A 100 3.92 8.24 4.10
CA LEU A 100 4.33 7.09 3.28
C LEU A 100 5.65 6.52 3.76
N LYS A 101 6.59 7.39 4.15
CA LYS A 101 7.86 6.96 4.75
C LYS A 101 7.63 6.24 6.09
N PHE A 102 6.81 6.80 6.97
CA PHE A 102 6.51 6.22 8.28
C PHE A 102 5.81 4.86 8.19
N GLU A 103 4.78 4.75 7.35
CA GLU A 103 4.07 3.48 7.12
C GLU A 103 4.95 2.46 6.41
N ARG A 104 5.85 2.89 5.53
CA ARG A 104 6.87 2.00 4.93
C ARG A 104 7.83 1.45 5.98
N GLU A 105 8.32 2.28 6.89
CA GLU A 105 9.19 1.84 7.99
C GLU A 105 8.50 0.79 8.87
N LYS A 106 7.22 1.01 9.22
CA LYS A 106 6.41 0.01 9.93
C LYS A 106 6.23 -1.29 9.15
N LEU A 107 5.95 -1.18 7.85
CA LEU A 107 5.79 -2.35 6.99
C LEU A 107 7.09 -3.16 6.93
N ASP A 108 8.24 -2.50 6.81
CA ASP A 108 9.55 -3.14 6.80
C ASP A 108 9.81 -3.89 8.12
N ASP A 109 9.41 -3.32 9.27
CA ASP A 109 9.50 -3.99 10.57
C ASP A 109 8.55 -5.20 10.67
N MET A 110 7.31 -5.08 10.19
CA MET A 110 6.37 -6.21 10.10
C MET A 110 6.91 -7.33 9.20
N VAL A 111 7.61 -7.00 8.11
CA VAL A 111 8.24 -8.00 7.23
C VAL A 111 9.39 -8.73 7.94
N LYS A 112 10.18 -8.02 8.78
CA LYS A 112 11.21 -8.68 9.61
C LYS A 112 10.59 -9.65 10.61
N ASP A 113 9.50 -9.25 11.28
CA ASP A 113 8.77 -10.11 12.20
C ASP A 113 8.18 -11.34 11.49
N LEU A 114 7.63 -11.18 10.29
CA LEU A 114 7.14 -12.31 9.49
C LEU A 114 8.26 -13.28 9.12
N ARG A 115 9.45 -12.77 8.74
CA ARG A 115 10.62 -13.63 8.48
C ARG A 115 11.08 -14.37 9.73
N LYS A 116 11.01 -13.73 10.89
CA LYS A 116 11.30 -14.36 12.19
C LYS A 116 10.39 -15.57 12.41
N LEU A 117 9.08 -15.36 12.29
CA LEU A 117 8.08 -16.42 12.43
C LEU A 117 8.29 -17.55 11.43
N LYS A 118 8.62 -17.22 10.17
CA LYS A 118 8.96 -18.22 9.15
C LYS A 118 10.18 -19.07 9.56
N ALA A 119 11.23 -18.45 10.08
CA ALA A 119 12.42 -19.16 10.53
C ALA A 119 12.13 -20.04 11.75
N GLU A 120 11.34 -19.56 12.71
CA GLU A 120 10.92 -20.32 13.89
C GLU A 120 10.08 -21.54 13.52
N TYR A 121 9.16 -21.39 12.57
CA TYR A 121 8.40 -22.52 12.05
C TYR A 121 9.33 -23.55 11.39
N LEU A 122 10.24 -23.12 10.50
CA LEU A 122 11.17 -24.05 9.83
C LEU A 122 12.12 -24.73 10.83
N MET A 123 12.49 -24.04 11.91
CA MET A 123 13.20 -24.63 13.04
C MET A 123 12.38 -25.75 13.71
N PHE A 124 11.08 -25.52 13.93
CA PHE A 124 10.18 -26.56 14.45
C PHE A 124 10.08 -27.77 13.51
N VAL A 125 10.02 -27.53 12.19
CA VAL A 125 10.03 -28.62 11.19
C VAL A 125 11.34 -29.42 11.22
N LEU A 126 12.50 -28.77 11.42
CA LEU A 126 13.78 -29.45 11.61
C LEU A 126 13.78 -30.31 12.88
N LEU A 127 13.13 -29.86 13.96
CA LEU A 127 12.97 -30.68 15.16
C LEU A 127 12.13 -31.92 14.86
N LEU A 128 11.05 -31.79 14.10
CA LEU A 128 10.26 -32.96 13.65
C LEU A 128 11.12 -33.93 12.85
N HIS A 129 11.92 -33.44 11.89
CA HIS A 129 12.87 -34.26 11.13
C HIS A 129 13.81 -35.05 12.06
N SER A 130 14.37 -34.42 13.09
CA SER A 130 15.26 -35.10 14.04
C SER A 130 14.57 -36.26 14.77
N ARG A 131 13.28 -36.13 15.08
CA ARG A 131 12.48 -37.20 15.70
C ARG A 131 12.20 -38.32 14.71
N VAL A 132 11.87 -37.98 13.46
CA VAL A 132 11.67 -38.94 12.38
C VAL A 132 12.94 -39.77 12.14
N VAL A 133 14.10 -39.12 12.07
CA VAL A 133 15.40 -39.81 11.91
C VAL A 133 15.64 -40.76 13.08
N LYS A 134 15.41 -40.32 14.33
CA LYS A 134 15.58 -41.18 15.51
C LYS A 134 14.68 -42.41 15.48
N ILE A 135 13.42 -42.27 15.06
CA ILE A 135 12.48 -43.40 14.89
C ILE A 135 13.00 -44.36 13.83
N GLN A 136 13.49 -43.84 12.69
CA GLN A 136 14.07 -44.65 11.62
C GLN A 136 15.33 -45.39 12.09
N ASP A 137 16.18 -44.77 12.90
CA ASP A 137 17.39 -45.38 13.45
C ASP A 137 17.07 -46.55 14.39
N ILE A 138 16.13 -46.34 15.31
CA ILE A 138 15.65 -47.40 16.22
C ILE A 138 15.12 -48.58 15.41
N ARG A 139 14.30 -48.30 14.38
CA ARG A 139 13.77 -49.34 13.49
C ARG A 139 14.87 -50.08 12.74
N ARG A 140 15.84 -49.37 12.16
CA ARG A 140 16.99 -49.98 11.47
C ARG A 140 17.78 -50.89 12.40
N GLY A 141 18.04 -50.44 13.62
CA GLY A 141 18.71 -51.24 14.65
C GLY A 141 17.93 -52.51 15.00
N PHE A 142 16.62 -52.38 15.20
CA PHE A 142 15.74 -53.52 15.48
C PHE A 142 15.70 -54.54 14.33
N LEU A 143 15.49 -54.09 13.08
CA LEU A 143 15.47 -54.97 11.91
C LEU A 143 16.81 -55.68 11.72
N ALA A 144 17.92 -54.96 11.88
CA ALA A 144 19.26 -55.55 11.81
C ALA A 144 19.46 -56.65 12.88
N ALA A 145 18.93 -56.46 14.10
CA ALA A 145 18.96 -57.47 15.15
C ALA A 145 18.05 -58.67 14.82
N SER A 146 16.84 -58.43 14.31
CA SER A 146 15.88 -59.46 13.88
C SER A 146 16.45 -60.34 12.77
N HIS A 147 17.11 -59.72 11.79
CA HIS A 147 17.75 -60.43 10.69
C HIS A 147 18.93 -61.29 11.15
N LYS A 148 19.67 -60.85 12.17
CA LYS A 148 20.76 -61.67 12.76
C LYS A 148 20.27 -62.97 13.41
N ILE A 149 19.02 -63.01 13.87
CA ILE A 149 18.40 -64.22 14.45
C ILE A 149 17.49 -64.96 13.44
N ASN A 150 17.61 -64.65 12.14
CA ASN A 150 16.77 -65.21 11.06
C ASN A 150 15.26 -65.01 11.23
N CYS A 151 14.82 -64.03 12.03
CA CYS A 151 13.41 -63.68 12.15
C CYS A 151 13.08 -62.57 11.14
N ARG A 152 12.15 -62.84 10.21
CA ARG A 152 11.68 -61.88 9.18
C ARG A 152 10.24 -61.42 9.36
N ASP A 153 9.59 -61.85 10.44
CA ASP A 153 8.19 -61.56 10.72
C ASP A 153 7.93 -60.04 10.88
N PHE A 154 8.97 -59.25 11.16
CA PHE A 154 8.90 -57.82 11.40
C PHE A 154 9.22 -56.94 10.17
N ASP A 155 9.50 -57.55 9.00
CA ASP A 155 9.87 -56.80 7.79
C ASP A 155 8.71 -55.99 7.21
N ARG A 156 7.47 -56.46 7.42
CA ARG A 156 6.24 -55.85 6.91
C ARG A 156 5.35 -55.43 8.07
N GLY A 157 5.09 -54.12 8.22
CA GLY A 157 4.01 -53.64 9.10
C GLY A 157 4.27 -52.38 9.93
N TYR A 158 5.52 -52.00 10.19
CA TYR A 158 5.82 -50.90 11.12
C TYR A 158 5.98 -49.50 10.48
N PHE A 159 5.51 -49.30 9.25
CA PHE A 159 5.56 -47.99 8.58
C PHE A 159 4.53 -46.97 9.12
N SER A 160 3.61 -47.38 9.99
CA SER A 160 2.51 -46.53 10.50
C SER A 160 2.87 -45.58 11.64
N LEU A 161 4.11 -45.61 12.15
CA LEU A 161 4.51 -44.80 13.33
C LEU A 161 4.96 -43.37 12.98
N ILE A 162 5.21 -43.06 11.71
CA ILE A 162 5.57 -41.71 11.27
C ILE A 162 4.31 -41.06 10.72
N PRO A 163 3.78 -39.99 11.36
CA PRO A 163 2.57 -39.33 10.87
C PRO A 163 2.79 -38.79 9.45
N GLU A 164 1.85 -39.09 8.56
CA GLU A 164 1.76 -38.46 7.25
C GLU A 164 1.23 -37.03 7.45
N ILE A 165 2.08 -36.04 7.15
CA ILE A 165 1.71 -34.63 7.23
C ILE A 165 1.07 -34.23 5.91
N ASN A 166 -0.20 -33.85 5.94
CA ASN A 166 -0.90 -33.32 4.77
C ASN A 166 -0.59 -31.82 4.59
N LEU A 167 -0.10 -31.44 3.41
CA LEU A 167 0.28 -30.06 3.07
C LEU A 167 -0.76 -29.44 2.13
N THR A 168 -1.98 -29.24 2.62
CA THR A 168 -3.11 -28.81 1.78
C THR A 168 -3.09 -27.34 1.34
N SER A 169 -2.19 -26.47 1.84
CA SER A 169 -2.30 -25.02 1.54
C SER A 169 -0.98 -24.21 1.60
N THR A 170 0.03 -24.55 0.80
CA THR A 170 1.15 -23.63 0.55
C THR A 170 0.95 -22.93 -0.80
N HIS A 171 0.41 -21.72 -0.78
CA HIS A 171 0.23 -20.91 -2.00
C HIS A 171 1.53 -20.22 -2.40
N SER A 172 1.96 -20.42 -3.64
CA SER A 172 3.00 -19.62 -4.29
C SER A 172 2.36 -18.46 -5.07
N GLY A 173 2.47 -17.24 -4.57
CA GLY A 173 2.08 -16.00 -5.27
C GLY A 173 3.28 -15.32 -5.96
N ILE A 174 3.00 -14.28 -6.78
CA ILE A 174 3.95 -13.68 -7.74
C ILE A 174 5.03 -12.77 -7.13
N ASP A 175 4.97 -12.37 -5.86
CA ASP A 175 6.05 -11.56 -5.28
C ASP A 175 6.45 -12.08 -3.90
N LYS A 176 7.71 -12.52 -3.80
CA LYS A 176 8.45 -12.85 -2.57
C LYS A 176 7.59 -13.58 -1.51
N PRO A 177 7.42 -14.91 -1.60
CA PRO A 177 6.58 -15.64 -0.65
C PRO A 177 7.10 -15.47 0.78
N VAL A 178 6.37 -14.66 1.55
CA VAL A 178 6.57 -14.49 2.99
C VAL A 178 6.07 -15.73 3.74
N GLY A 179 5.11 -16.45 3.15
CA GLY A 179 4.69 -17.78 3.59
C GLY A 179 5.74 -18.85 3.34
N ILE A 180 5.54 -20.01 3.95
CA ILE A 180 6.39 -21.19 3.72
C ILE A 180 5.94 -21.86 2.45
N LEU A 181 6.90 -22.10 1.57
CA LEU A 181 6.67 -22.85 0.35
C LEU A 181 6.67 -24.35 0.67
N GLU A 182 5.89 -25.12 -0.09
CA GLU A 182 5.86 -26.59 0.02
C GLU A 182 7.27 -27.17 -0.02
N ARG A 183 8.08 -26.68 -0.97
CA ARG A 183 9.46 -27.11 -1.15
C ARG A 183 10.33 -26.85 0.08
N GLU A 184 10.19 -25.69 0.71
CA GLU A 184 10.94 -25.36 1.93
C GLU A 184 10.56 -26.29 3.09
N PHE A 185 9.26 -26.57 3.22
CA PHE A 185 8.78 -27.54 4.20
C PHE A 185 9.34 -28.94 3.93
N VAL A 186 9.24 -29.42 2.70
CA VAL A 186 9.71 -30.76 2.31
C VAL A 186 11.22 -30.89 2.51
N GLU A 187 11.99 -29.86 2.13
CA GLU A 187 13.43 -29.82 2.35
C GLU A 187 13.80 -29.89 3.84
N ALA A 188 13.09 -29.17 4.68
CA ALA A 188 13.30 -29.19 6.13
C ALA A 188 12.87 -30.53 6.76
N TYR A 189 11.67 -31.02 6.43
CA TYR A 189 11.06 -32.19 7.05
C TYR A 189 11.70 -33.50 6.60
N LYS A 190 11.88 -33.69 5.29
CA LYS A 190 12.41 -34.96 4.75
C LYS A 190 13.93 -35.01 4.76
N PHE A 191 14.60 -33.89 4.51
CA PHE A 191 16.05 -33.86 4.31
C PHE A 191 16.82 -33.11 5.39
N GLY A 192 16.14 -32.47 6.35
CA GLY A 192 16.82 -31.69 7.39
C GLY A 192 17.52 -30.44 6.86
N ARG A 193 17.11 -29.92 5.69
CA ARG A 193 17.76 -28.78 5.02
C ARG A 193 16.90 -27.54 5.09
N VAL A 194 17.52 -26.42 5.40
CA VAL A 194 16.90 -25.09 5.38
C VAL A 194 17.80 -24.11 4.64
N GLN A 195 17.22 -22.98 4.23
CA GLN A 195 17.96 -21.91 3.57
C GLN A 195 19.03 -21.31 4.49
N PRO A 196 20.15 -20.83 3.95
CA PRO A 196 21.24 -20.22 4.71
C PRO A 196 20.81 -19.13 5.71
N TRP A 197 19.91 -18.22 5.33
CA TRP A 197 19.45 -17.16 6.26
C TRP A 197 18.69 -17.73 7.47
N VAL A 198 17.92 -18.81 7.29
CA VAL A 198 17.24 -19.53 8.38
C VAL A 198 18.27 -20.20 9.29
N LYS A 199 19.29 -20.83 8.71
CA LYS A 199 20.37 -21.46 9.47
C LYS A 199 21.15 -20.45 10.31
N LEU A 200 21.46 -19.28 9.75
CA LEU A 200 22.09 -18.18 10.47
C LEU A 200 21.23 -17.68 11.63
N TYR A 201 19.92 -17.50 11.39
CA TYR A 201 18.97 -17.09 12.42
C TYR A 201 18.94 -18.09 13.59
N ILE A 202 18.85 -19.39 13.31
CA ILE A 202 18.86 -20.44 14.34
C ILE A 202 20.15 -20.39 15.18
N GLN A 203 21.29 -20.06 14.57
CA GLN A 203 22.58 -20.03 15.28
C GLN A 203 22.83 -18.74 16.07
N THR A 204 22.28 -17.61 15.62
CA THR A 204 22.71 -16.27 16.09
C THR A 204 21.57 -15.33 16.45
N GLY A 205 20.33 -15.65 16.07
CA GLY A 205 19.17 -14.74 16.14
C GLY A 205 19.16 -13.65 15.07
N ILE A 206 20.16 -13.58 14.19
CA ILE A 206 20.27 -12.54 13.16
C ILE A 206 19.44 -12.91 11.93
N ILE A 207 18.56 -11.99 11.51
CA ILE A 207 17.76 -12.11 10.28
C ILE A 207 18.44 -11.30 9.18
N LEU A 208 18.69 -11.94 8.04
CA LEU A 208 19.20 -11.30 6.82
C LEU A 208 18.23 -11.51 5.66
N GLU A 209 18.27 -10.59 4.70
CA GLU A 209 17.42 -10.66 3.52
C GLU A 209 17.97 -11.57 2.42
N SER A 210 19.30 -11.71 2.38
CA SER A 210 20.02 -12.42 1.32
C SER A 210 20.67 -13.70 1.83
N ASN A 211 20.50 -14.78 1.07
CA ASN A 211 21.21 -16.04 1.29
C ASN A 211 22.73 -15.90 1.07
N GLU A 212 23.16 -15.00 0.20
CA GLU A 212 24.59 -14.77 -0.07
C GLU A 212 25.27 -14.15 1.14
N GLU A 213 24.65 -13.13 1.74
CA GLU A 213 25.14 -12.49 2.97
C GLU A 213 25.11 -13.46 4.14
N ALA A 214 24.05 -14.27 4.25
CA ALA A 214 23.95 -15.29 5.28
C ALA A 214 25.06 -16.35 5.16
N ASN A 215 25.37 -16.80 3.94
CA ASN A 215 26.48 -17.73 3.70
C ASN A 215 27.82 -17.13 4.11
N LYS A 216 28.10 -15.87 3.77
CA LYS A 216 29.34 -15.19 4.18
C LYS A 216 29.48 -15.18 5.71
N LYS A 217 28.44 -14.75 6.44
CA LYS A 217 28.47 -14.75 7.91
C LYS A 217 28.59 -16.16 8.50
N LEU A 218 27.93 -17.15 7.91
CA LEU A 218 28.04 -18.54 8.35
C LEU A 218 29.46 -19.08 8.18
N SER A 219 30.15 -18.74 7.08
CA SER A 219 31.55 -19.10 6.87
C SER A 219 32.48 -18.43 7.89
N GLU A 220 32.32 -17.12 8.12
CA GLU A 220 33.09 -16.39 9.13
C GLU A 220 32.91 -16.96 10.55
N LEU A 221 31.69 -17.39 10.88
CA LEU A 221 31.40 -18.06 12.16
C LEU A 221 32.01 -19.46 12.25
N ALA A 222 32.14 -20.17 11.14
CA ALA A 222 32.79 -21.47 11.10
C ALA A 222 34.31 -21.33 11.31
N GLU A 223 34.96 -20.39 10.62
CA GLU A 223 36.39 -20.11 10.75
C GLU A 223 36.78 -19.69 12.17
N LYS A 224 35.97 -18.83 12.82
CA LYS A 224 36.21 -18.43 14.21
C LYS A 224 36.13 -19.60 15.20
N LYS A 225 35.22 -20.55 14.98
CA LYS A 225 35.08 -21.74 15.83
C LYS A 225 36.20 -22.76 15.67
N GLU A 226 36.89 -22.74 14.54
CA GLU A 226 38.08 -23.57 14.30
C GLU A 226 39.36 -22.94 14.86
N GLY A 227 39.44 -21.60 14.93
CA GLY A 227 40.55 -20.90 15.57
C GLY A 227 40.56 -20.92 17.11
N ASP A 228 39.40 -21.17 17.73
CA ASP A 228 39.24 -21.26 19.19
C ASP A 228 39.38 -22.69 19.76
N LYS A 229 39.71 -23.69 18.93
CA LYS A 229 39.91 -25.10 19.32
C LYS A 229 41.38 -25.49 19.27
#